data_AF-A0A5B7J3B4-F1
#
_entry.id   AF-A0A5B7J3B4-F1
#
_cell.length_a   1.000
_cell.length_b   1.000
_cell.length_c   1.000
_cell.angle_alpha   90.00
_cell.angle_beta   90.00
_cell.angle_gamma   90.00
#
_symmetry.space_group_name_H-M   'P 1'
#
loop_
_entity.id
_entity.type
_entity.pdbx_description
1 polymer ?
#
loop_
_entity_poly.entity_id
_entity_poly.type
_entity_poly.pdbx_seq_one_letter_code
_entity_poly.pdbx_strand_id
1 'polypeptide(L)'
;MNNHGQRPADIAFAAGFPEIADILERYTAQWPNASVDMTSLAGASKTTATPRPSALSKMAETFGELEMVLTGLNLPHMIPIFEQHQVTFEIFLRLTEKDLENMNITAVGERKTILHAIKDINKKEWQTSSLPNVALNTQMT
;
A
#
# COMPACT_ATOMS: atom_id res chain seq x y z
N MET A 1 -8.03 -26.25 -33.64
CA MET A 1 -8.64 -25.39 -34.68
C MET A 1 -9.28 -24.21 -33.96
N ASN A 2 -8.86 -22.95 -34.01
CA ASN A 2 -7.83 -22.25 -34.77
C ASN A 2 -7.31 -21.10 -33.89
N ASN A 3 -6.05 -21.18 -33.43
CA ASN A 3 -5.39 -20.08 -32.72
C ASN A 3 -4.83 -19.08 -33.75
N HIS A 4 -5.71 -18.41 -34.48
CA HIS A 4 -5.29 -17.27 -35.30
C HIS A 4 -5.19 -16.04 -34.42
N GLY A 5 -4.25 -15.14 -34.73
CA GLY A 5 -3.93 -13.92 -33.99
C GLY A 5 -5.08 -12.91 -33.91
N GLN A 6 -6.19 -13.33 -33.29
CA GLN A 6 -7.31 -12.49 -32.93
C GLN A 6 -6.81 -11.49 -31.90
N ARG A 7 -7.10 -10.21 -32.14
CA ARG A 7 -6.71 -9.18 -31.21
C ARG A 7 -7.55 -9.33 -29.95
N PRO A 8 -7.01 -8.97 -28.78
CA PRO A 8 -7.77 -8.97 -27.54
C PRO A 8 -9.11 -8.22 -27.66
N ALA A 9 -9.17 -7.14 -28.46
CA ALA A 9 -10.38 -6.41 -28.76
C ALA A 9 -11.45 -7.24 -29.51
N ASP A 10 -11.03 -8.07 -30.47
CA ASP A 10 -11.94 -8.93 -31.26
C ASP A 10 -12.61 -10.00 -30.37
N ILE A 11 -11.85 -10.54 -29.41
CA ILE A 11 -12.36 -11.53 -28.46
C ILE A 11 -13.36 -10.89 -27.49
N ALA A 12 -13.04 -9.69 -26.97
CA ALA A 12 -13.93 -8.95 -26.09
C ALA A 12 -15.24 -8.57 -26.81
N PHE A 13 -15.15 -8.17 -28.08
CA PHE A 13 -16.32 -7.86 -28.91
C PHE A 13 -17.18 -9.12 -29.16
N ALA A 14 -16.55 -10.23 -29.57
CA ALA A 14 -17.25 -11.50 -29.79
C ALA A 14 -17.89 -12.07 -28.51
N ALA A 15 -17.30 -11.80 -27.35
CA ALA A 15 -17.84 -12.18 -26.05
C ALA A 15 -18.96 -11.25 -25.55
N GLY A 16 -19.33 -10.21 -26.31
CA GLY A 16 -20.43 -9.30 -25.97
C GLY A 16 -20.04 -8.16 -25.01
N PHE A 17 -18.75 -7.84 -24.90
CA PHE A 17 -18.23 -6.74 -24.09
C PHE A 17 -17.70 -5.59 -24.97
N PRO A 18 -18.60 -4.77 -25.57
CA PRO A 18 -18.21 -3.75 -26.54
C PRO A 18 -17.39 -2.61 -25.93
N GLU A 19 -17.68 -2.22 -24.68
CA GLU A 19 -16.92 -1.18 -23.97
C GLU A 19 -15.47 -1.62 -23.72
N ILE A 20 -15.28 -2.91 -23.41
CA ILE A 20 -13.96 -3.48 -23.17
C ILE A 20 -13.15 -3.55 -24.48
N ALA A 21 -13.81 -3.89 -25.59
CA ALA A 21 -13.19 -3.90 -26.92
C ALA A 21 -12.68 -2.51 -27.33
N ASP A 22 -13.49 -1.46 -27.13
CA ASP A 22 -13.12 -0.07 -27.45
C ASP A 22 -11.92 0.42 -26.63
N ILE A 23 -11.86 0.08 -25.33
CA ILE A 23 -10.70 0.41 -24.49
C ILE A 23 -9.44 -0.30 -24.99
N LEU A 24 -9.53 -1.59 -25.32
CA LEU A 24 -8.39 -2.38 -25.82
C LEU A 24 -7.86 -1.86 -27.17
N GLU A 25 -8.75 -1.42 -28.07
CA GLU A 25 -8.37 -0.86 -29.37
C GLU A 25 -7.57 0.46 -29.22
N ARG A 26 -8.01 1.34 -28.30
CA ARG A 26 -7.33 2.60 -28.03
C ARG A 26 -5.91 2.42 -27.48
N TYR A 27 -5.72 1.41 -26.62
CA TYR A 27 -4.43 1.15 -26.00
C TYR A 27 -3.46 0.40 -26.93
N THR A 28 -3.95 -0.50 -27.76
CA THR A 28 -3.09 -1.22 -28.73
C THR A 28 -2.60 -0.31 -29.85
N ALA A 29 -3.39 0.68 -30.26
CA ALA A 29 -2.97 1.67 -31.27
C ALA A 29 -1.87 2.63 -30.77
N GLN A 30 -1.78 2.85 -29.46
CA GLN A 30 -0.87 3.84 -28.88
C GLN A 30 0.56 3.30 -28.69
N TRP A 31 0.76 1.97 -28.68
CA TRP A 31 2.04 1.33 -28.38
C TRP A 31 2.47 0.36 -29.51
N PRO A 32 3.16 0.84 -30.56
CA PRO A 32 3.51 0.01 -31.71
C PRO A 32 4.65 -0.99 -31.48
N ASN A 33 5.20 -1.14 -30.26
CA ASN A 33 6.37 -2.00 -30.05
C ASN A 33 6.48 -2.68 -28.67
N ALA A 34 5.37 -3.13 -28.10
CA ALA A 34 5.43 -4.07 -26.97
C ALA A 34 5.17 -5.49 -27.50
N SER A 35 6.21 -6.14 -28.00
CA SER A 35 6.22 -7.59 -28.12
C SER A 35 6.18 -8.17 -26.71
N VAL A 36 4.97 -8.33 -26.16
CA VAL A 36 4.77 -9.02 -24.89
C VAL A 36 4.93 -10.51 -25.15
N ASP A 37 6.12 -11.02 -24.86
CA ASP A 37 6.41 -12.44 -24.86
C ASP A 37 5.56 -13.09 -23.74
N MET A 38 4.34 -13.50 -24.09
CA MET A 38 3.35 -14.07 -23.17
C MET A 38 3.56 -15.57 -23.02
N THR A 39 4.79 -15.98 -22.72
CA THR A 39 5.14 -17.38 -22.48
C THR A 39 5.78 -17.55 -21.12
N SER A 40 5.02 -17.29 -20.05
CA SER A 40 5.23 -17.91 -18.72
C SER A 40 4.17 -17.41 -17.74
N LEU A 41 3.05 -18.13 -17.63
CA LEU A 41 2.31 -18.28 -16.37
C LEU A 41 1.20 -19.33 -16.55
N ALA A 42 1.63 -20.59 -16.66
CA ALA A 42 0.78 -21.69 -16.24
C ALA A 42 0.77 -21.69 -14.70
N GLY A 43 -0.28 -21.14 -14.11
CA GLY A 43 -0.56 -21.31 -12.68
C GLY A 43 -1.01 -20.04 -11.95
N ALA A 44 -2.28 -20.07 -11.56
CA ALA A 44 -2.87 -19.37 -10.42
C ALA A 44 -3.21 -17.87 -10.55
N SER A 45 -4.53 -17.64 -10.47
CA SER A 45 -5.20 -16.60 -9.69
C SER A 45 -5.32 -15.20 -10.28
N LYS A 46 -6.60 -14.78 -10.37
CA LYS A 46 -7.12 -13.44 -10.61
C LYS A 46 -6.17 -12.32 -10.12
N THR A 47 -5.51 -11.64 -11.04
CA THR A 47 -4.85 -10.36 -10.78
C THR A 47 -5.44 -9.30 -11.71
N THR A 48 -6.27 -8.46 -11.11
CA THR A 48 -6.72 -7.17 -11.64
C THR A 48 -5.49 -6.28 -11.87
N ALA A 49 -5.11 -6.11 -13.13
CA ALA A 49 -4.07 -5.16 -13.53
C ALA A 49 -4.69 -3.77 -13.73
N THR A 50 -4.45 -2.85 -12.80
CA THR A 50 -4.71 -1.41 -12.96
C THR A 50 -3.42 -0.70 -13.42
N PRO A 51 -3.45 0.12 -14.50
CA PRO A 51 -2.31 0.96 -14.88
C PRO A 51 -2.24 2.23 -14.00
N ARG A 52 -1.01 2.60 -13.63
CA ARG A 52 -0.64 3.59 -12.58
C ARG A 52 -0.54 5.03 -13.13
N PRO A 53 -1.14 6.05 -12.47
CA PRO A 53 -0.85 7.46 -12.72
C PRO A 53 0.37 7.92 -11.89
N SER A 54 1.39 8.44 -12.58
CA SER A 54 2.74 8.68 -12.05
C SER A 54 2.92 9.93 -11.16
N ALA A 55 1.83 10.60 -10.75
CA ALA A 55 1.86 11.69 -9.76
C ALA A 55 1.14 11.32 -8.44
N LEU A 56 0.14 10.44 -8.49
CA LEU A 56 -0.52 9.85 -7.30
C LEU A 56 0.38 8.83 -6.59
N SER A 57 1.40 8.36 -7.30
CA SER A 57 2.31 7.30 -6.89
C SER A 57 3.03 7.54 -5.57
N LYS A 58 3.43 8.78 -5.27
CA LYS A 58 4.20 9.05 -4.04
C LYS A 58 3.32 9.18 -2.79
N MET A 59 2.06 9.55 -2.97
CA MET A 59 1.05 9.57 -1.91
C MET A 59 0.49 8.16 -1.68
N ALA A 60 0.23 7.38 -2.74
CA ALA A 60 -0.21 5.99 -2.62
C ALA A 60 0.81 5.09 -1.89
N GLU A 61 2.12 5.34 -2.04
CA GLU A 61 3.15 4.60 -1.30
C GLU A 61 3.15 4.91 0.21
N THR A 62 2.75 6.12 0.64
CA THR A 62 2.71 6.49 2.07
C THR A 62 1.41 6.08 2.76
N PHE A 63 0.30 5.98 2.02
CA PHE A 63 -0.98 5.54 2.57
C PHE A 63 -1.06 4.02 2.71
N GLY A 64 -0.38 3.25 1.85
CA GLY A 64 -0.37 1.79 1.94
C GLY A 64 0.12 1.24 3.29
N GLU A 65 1.14 1.86 3.89
CA GLU A 65 1.67 1.43 5.20
C GLU A 65 0.67 1.70 6.33
N LEU A 66 0.03 2.88 6.32
CA LEU A 66 -0.97 3.25 7.31
C LEU A 66 -2.22 2.37 7.20
N GLU A 67 -2.72 2.15 5.99
CA GLU A 67 -3.87 1.27 5.73
C GLU A 67 -3.59 -0.16 6.18
N MET A 68 -2.38 -0.68 5.94
CA MET A 68 -1.98 -2.01 6.39
C MET A 68 -1.99 -2.10 7.93
N VAL A 69 -1.48 -1.08 8.62
CA VAL A 69 -1.50 -1.01 10.08
C VAL A 69 -2.94 -0.97 10.60
N LEU A 70 -3.78 -0.08 10.08
CA LEU A 70 -5.17 0.06 10.52
C LEU A 70 -5.99 -1.22 10.27
N THR A 71 -5.75 -1.88 9.13
CA THR A 71 -6.38 -3.17 8.81
C THR A 71 -5.88 -4.26 9.77
N GLY A 72 -4.58 -4.31 10.08
CA GLY A 72 -4.01 -5.24 11.05
C GLY A 72 -4.52 -5.05 12.49
N LEU A 73 -4.92 -3.82 12.84
CA LEU A 73 -5.56 -3.49 14.11
C LEU A 73 -7.08 -3.76 14.12
N ASN A 74 -7.64 -4.28 13.01
CA ASN A 74 -9.08 -4.46 12.82
C ASN A 74 -9.86 -3.13 12.93
N LEU A 75 -9.26 -2.04 12.45
CA LEU A 75 -9.83 -0.69 12.39
C LEU A 75 -9.90 -0.14 10.93
N PRO A 76 -10.34 -0.92 9.92
CA PRO A 76 -10.36 -0.45 8.53
C PRO A 76 -11.35 0.70 8.30
N HIS A 77 -12.39 0.82 9.14
CA HIS A 77 -13.36 1.92 9.08
C HIS A 77 -12.76 3.29 9.43
N MET A 78 -11.55 3.31 10.00
CA MET A 78 -10.88 4.56 10.39
C MET A 78 -10.01 5.15 9.29
N ILE A 79 -9.65 4.36 8.26
CA ILE A 79 -8.90 4.81 7.09
C ILE A 79 -9.44 6.14 6.53
N PRO A 80 -10.75 6.29 6.22
CA PRO A 80 -11.27 7.55 5.69
C PRO A 80 -11.12 8.74 6.64
N ILE A 81 -11.10 8.51 7.96
CA ILE A 81 -10.90 9.57 8.97
C ILE A 81 -9.45 10.07 8.89
N PHE A 82 -8.48 9.15 8.84
CA PHE A 82 -7.07 9.51 8.71
C PHE A 82 -6.77 10.16 7.35
N GLU A 83 -7.42 9.73 6.27
CA GLU A 83 -7.33 10.35 4.95
C GLU A 83 -7.88 11.79 4.95
N GLN A 84 -9.06 12.00 5.54
CA GLN A 84 -9.68 13.33 5.65
C GLN A 84 -8.79 14.32 6.41
N HIS A 85 -8.08 13.84 7.43
CA HIS A 85 -7.14 14.64 8.21
C HIS A 85 -5.73 14.71 7.59
N GLN A 86 -5.52 14.13 6.40
CA GLN A 86 -4.24 14.06 5.70
C GLN A 86 -3.10 13.48 6.56
N VAL A 87 -3.42 12.50 7.40
CA VAL A 87 -2.44 11.85 8.25
C VAL A 87 -1.64 10.84 7.41
N THR A 88 -0.36 11.13 7.20
CA THR A 88 0.59 10.17 6.64
C THR A 88 1.07 9.18 7.71
N PHE A 89 1.69 8.08 7.30
CA PHE A 89 2.26 7.11 8.25
C PHE A 89 3.25 7.74 9.26
N GLU A 90 4.12 8.65 8.81
CA GLU A 90 5.04 9.36 9.72
C GLU A 90 4.32 10.26 10.74
N ILE A 91 3.20 10.87 10.36
CA ILE A 91 2.37 11.69 11.26
C ILE A 91 1.63 10.77 12.23
N PHE A 92 1.09 9.65 11.75
CA PHE A 92 0.40 8.64 12.55
C PHE A 92 1.27 8.17 13.72
N LEU A 93 2.56 7.89 13.49
CA LEU A 93 3.50 7.44 14.53
C LEU A 93 3.79 8.49 15.63
N ARG A 94 3.33 9.74 15.46
CA ARG A 94 3.52 10.85 16.40
C ARG A 94 2.22 11.30 17.08
N LEU A 95 1.08 10.71 16.73
CA LEU A 95 -0.22 11.11 17.27
C LEU A 95 -0.31 10.86 18.77
N THR A 96 -0.92 11.80 19.48
CA THR A 96 -1.23 11.69 20.90
C THR A 96 -2.71 11.40 21.13
N GLU A 97 -3.08 11.03 22.36
CA GLU A 97 -4.48 10.80 22.72
C GLU A 97 -5.38 12.00 22.39
N LYS A 98 -4.87 13.23 22.60
CA LYS A 98 -5.59 14.47 22.29
C LYS A 98 -5.78 14.68 20.79
N ASP A 99 -4.80 14.28 19.98
CA ASP A 99 -4.92 14.39 18.51
C ASP A 99 -6.02 13.46 18.00
N LEU A 100 -6.09 12.23 18.53
CA LEU A 100 -7.15 11.28 18.19
C LEU A 100 -8.54 11.79 18.62
N GLU A 101 -8.64 12.46 19.77
CA GLU A 101 -9.89 13.13 20.20
C GLU A 101 -10.31 14.25 19.23
N ASN A 102 -9.35 15.07 18.80
CA ASN A 102 -9.59 16.16 17.84
C ASN A 102 -9.98 15.63 16.45
N MET A 103 -9.58 14.41 16.11
CA MET A 103 -9.98 13.71 14.88
C MET A 103 -11.34 13.00 14.99
N ASN A 104 -12.12 13.27 16.04
CA ASN A 104 -13.43 12.65 16.31
C ASN A 104 -13.37 11.15 16.64
N ILE A 105 -12.23 10.62 17.08
CA ILE A 105 -12.13 9.23 17.56
C ILE A 105 -12.56 9.18 19.02
N THR A 106 -13.86 9.09 19.24
CA THR A 106 -14.46 9.17 20.59
C THR A 106 -14.32 7.87 21.39
N ALA A 107 -14.29 6.72 20.70
CA ALA A 107 -14.19 5.42 21.33
C ALA A 107 -12.84 5.23 22.03
N VAL A 108 -12.87 5.16 23.37
CA VAL A 108 -11.67 4.99 24.21
C VAL A 108 -10.92 3.70 23.88
N GLY A 109 -11.65 2.64 23.52
CA GLY A 109 -11.06 1.36 23.10
C GLY A 109 -10.18 1.51 21.85
N GLU A 110 -10.72 2.14 20.80
CA GLU A 110 -10.01 2.36 19.55
C GLU A 110 -8.79 3.27 19.75
N ARG A 111 -8.93 4.37 20.52
CA ARG A 111 -7.80 5.25 20.86
C ARG A 111 -6.67 4.50 21.56
N LYS A 112 -7.00 3.67 22.55
CA LYS A 112 -5.99 2.86 23.26
C LYS A 112 -5.31 1.85 22.35
N THR A 113 -6.07 1.20 21.47
CA THR A 113 -5.52 0.25 20.48
C THR A 113 -4.53 0.95 19.54
N ILE A 114 -4.90 2.12 19.01
CA ILE A 114 -4.04 2.92 18.13
C ILE A 114 -2.76 3.37 18.86
N LEU A 115 -2.88 3.93 20.06
CA LEU A 115 -1.72 4.38 20.84
C LEU A 115 -0.80 3.23 21.24
N HIS A 116 -1.36 2.05 21.52
CA HIS A 116 -0.57 0.86 21.78
C HIS A 116 0.21 0.42 20.55
N ALA A 117 -0.43 0.42 19.37
CA ALA A 117 0.22 0.10 18.11
C ALA A 117 1.35 1.09 17.77
N ILE A 118 1.10 2.39 17.92
CA ILE A 118 2.12 3.44 17.73
C ILE A 118 3.31 3.18 18.66
N LYS A 119 3.06 2.84 19.93
CA LYS A 119 4.11 2.51 20.89
C LYS A 119 4.90 1.28 20.44
N ASP A 120 4.22 0.22 19.97
CA ASP A 120 4.88 -1.00 19.51
C ASP A 120 5.73 -0.76 18.27
N ILE A 121 5.23 -0.01 17.28
CA ILE A 121 5.99 0.33 16.07
C ILE A 121 7.20 1.21 16.39
N ASN A 122 7.09 2.11 17.37
CA ASN A 122 8.20 2.95 17.82
C ASN A 122 9.22 2.20 18.70
N LYS A 123 8.90 1.00 19.21
CA LYS A 123 9.90 0.21 19.95
C LYS A 123 10.98 -0.22 18.98
N LYS A 124 12.15 0.38 19.12
CA LYS A 124 13.35 -0.11 18.47
C LYS A 124 13.82 -1.36 19.23
N GLU A 125 13.90 -2.49 18.52
CA GLU A 125 14.53 -3.71 19.04
C GLU A 125 15.94 -3.37 19.55
N TRP A 126 16.24 -3.80 20.78
CA TRP A 126 17.54 -3.58 21.38
C TRP A 126 18.62 -4.25 20.53
N GLN A 127 19.59 -3.46 20.06
CA GLN A 127 20.75 -3.96 19.33
C GLN A 127 21.98 -3.88 20.24
N THR A 128 22.94 -4.78 20.09
CA THR A 128 24.23 -4.73 20.83
C THR A 128 24.99 -3.42 20.59
N SER A 129 24.76 -2.75 19.45
CA SER A 129 25.23 -1.39 19.15
C SER A 129 24.56 -0.28 19.97
N SER A 130 23.51 -0.60 20.73
CA SER A 130 22.86 0.30 21.68
C SER A 130 23.59 0.35 23.03
N LEU A 131 24.57 -0.54 23.26
CA LEU A 131 25.46 -0.47 24.41
C LEU A 131 26.45 0.68 24.23
N PRO A 132 26.60 1.59 25.21
CA PRO A 132 27.70 2.55 25.18
C PRO A 132 29.03 1.80 25.23
N ASN A 133 29.96 2.13 24.32
CA ASN A 133 31.31 1.60 24.35
C ASN A 133 32.06 2.20 25.56
N VAL A 134 31.90 1.58 26.72
CA VAL A 134 32.62 1.96 27.94
C VAL A 134 34.02 1.37 27.84
N ALA A 135 34.95 2.12 27.24
CA ALA A 135 36.37 1.85 27.39
C ALA A 135 36.72 2.05 28.87
N LEU A 136 36.86 0.96 29.62
CA LEU A 136 37.33 0.98 30.99
C LEU A 136 38.76 1.55 31.00
N ASN A 137 38.90 2.78 31.48
CA ASN A 137 40.18 3.40 31.76
C ASN A 137 40.75 2.77 33.04
N THR A 138 41.39 1.61 32.90
CA THR A 138 42.21 1.01 33.95
C THR A 138 43.45 1.89 34.18
N GLN A 139 43.26 2.99 34.91
CA GLN A 139 44.30 3.77 35.54
C GLN A 139 44.08 3.63 37.04
N MET A 140 44.39 2.46 37.59
CA MET A 140 44.58 2.30 39.02
C MET A 140 46.09 2.32 39.27
N THR A 141 46.48 3.44 39.88
CA THR A 141 47.70 3.83 40.61
C THR A 141 48.79 2.78 40.80
#